data_AF-A0A7W7Z512-F1
#
_entry.id   AF-A0A7W7Z512-F1
#
_cell.length_a   1.000
_cell.length_b   1.000
_cell.length_c   1.000
_cell.angle_alpha   90.00
_cell.angle_beta   90.00
_cell.angle_gamma   90.00
#
_symmetry.space_group_name_H-M   'P 1'
#
loop_
_entity.id
_entity.type
_entity.pdbx_description
1 polymer ?
#
loop_
_entity_poly.entity_id
_entity_poly.type
_entity_poly.pdbx_seq_one_letter_code
_entity_poly.pdbx_strand_id
1 'polypeptide(L)' 'MDVSRCLKCKKRLMAMTDRTGRITLACLKCDNVDPMKTDAVKWANSSLARPGSGSIMPLLDKD' A
#
# COMPACT_ATOMS: atom_id res chain seq x y z
N MET A 1 -25.45 2.88 7.48
CA MET A 1 -24.23 2.41 8.19
C MET A 1 -23.02 2.95 7.44
N ASP A 2 -22.07 3.61 8.11
CA ASP A 2 -20.84 4.11 7.49
C ASP A 2 -19.85 2.94 7.38
N VAL A 3 -19.80 2.31 6.20
CA VAL A 3 -19.01 1.09 5.92
C VAL A 3 -17.50 1.34 5.96
N SER A 4 -17.08 2.60 6.08
CA SER A 4 -15.70 3.05 6.14
C SER A 4 -15.13 3.15 7.56
N ARG A 5 -15.91 2.86 8.60
CA ARG A 5 -15.48 2.94 10.01
C ARG A 5 -15.59 1.61 10.73
N CYS A 6 -14.59 1.32 11.57
CA CYS A 6 -14.60 0.16 12.44
C CYS A 6 -15.71 0.28 13.48
N LEU A 7 -16.52 -0.77 13.62
CA LEU A 7 -17.64 -0.79 14.57
C LEU A 7 -17.17 -0.76 16.04
N LYS A 8 -15.98 -1.28 16.33
CA LYS A 8 -15.43 -1.36 17.70
C LYS A 8 -14.82 -0.04 18.17
N CYS A 9 -13.92 0.54 17.37
CA CYS A 9 -13.14 1.72 17.79
C CYS A 9 -13.51 3.02 17.06
N LYS A 10 -14.51 2.98 16.16
CA LYS A 10 -14.98 4.12 15.33
C LYS A 10 -13.91 4.77 14.43
N LYS A 11 -12.69 4.20 14.38
CA LYS A 11 -11.62 4.66 13.49
C LYS A 11 -11.88 4.24 12.05
N ARG A 12 -11.26 4.97 11.12
CA ARG A 12 -11.33 4.69 9.68
C ARG A 12 -10.72 3.32 9.38
N LEU A 13 -11.41 2.52 8.56
CA LEU A 13 -10.87 1.30 7.99
C LEU A 13 -9.91 1.65 6.85
N MET A 14 -8.88 0.84 6.67
CA MET A 14 -7.90 1.03 5.60
C MET A 14 -8.08 -0.08 4.57
N ALA A 15 -8.00 0.29 3.29
CA ALA A 15 -7.99 -0.68 2.21
C ALA A 15 -6.67 -1.44 2.26
N MET A 16 -6.75 -2.76 2.29
CA MET A 16 -5.60 -3.67 2.25
C MET A 16 -5.82 -4.74 1.23
N THR A 17 -4.73 -5.13 0.59
CA THR A 17 -4.73 -6.29 -0.30
C THR A 17 -4.57 -7.56 0.53
N ASP A 18 -5.44 -8.54 0.37
CA ASP A 18 -5.34 -9.85 1.01
C ASP A 18 -4.32 -10.77 0.29
N ARG A 19 -4.19 -12.04 0.70
CA ARG A 19 -3.28 -13.01 0.05
C ARG A 19 -3.73 -13.42 -1.36
N THR A 20 -4.98 -13.15 -1.73
CA THR A 20 -5.55 -13.47 -3.04
C THR A 20 -5.45 -12.30 -4.02
N GLY A 21 -4.94 -11.14 -3.57
CA GLY A 21 -4.87 -9.93 -4.37
C GLY A 21 -6.14 -9.08 -4.31
N ARG A 22 -7.13 -9.45 -3.48
CA ARG A 22 -8.38 -8.70 -3.30
C ARG A 22 -8.21 -7.58 -2.30
N ILE A 23 -8.84 -6.45 -2.59
CA ILE A 23 -8.89 -5.31 -1.66
C ILE A 23 -9.99 -5.57 -0.62
N THR A 24 -9.63 -5.47 0.65
CA THR A 24 -10.50 -5.64 1.81
C THR A 24 -10.31 -4.46 2.77
N LEU A 25 -11.35 -4.14 3.55
CA LEU A 25 -11.27 -3.08 4.56
C LEU A 25 -10.92 -3.67 5.92
N ALA A 26 -9.78 -3.26 6.48
CA ALA A 26 -9.29 -3.75 7.77
C ALA A 26 -9.03 -2.61 8.76
N CYS A 27 -9.16 -2.89 10.06
CA CYS A 27 -8.94 -1.91 11.11
C CYS A 27 -7.54 -2.08 11.71
N LEU A 28 -6.60 -1.20 11.34
CA LEU A 28 -5.22 -1.26 11.84
C LEU A 28 -5.08 -1.35 13.36
N LYS A 29 -5.97 -0.65 14.08
CA LYS A 29 -5.88 -0.54 15.53
C LYS A 29 -6.47 -1.75 16.27
N CYS A 30 -7.56 -2.32 15.77
CA CYS A 30 -8.18 -3.48 16.41
C CYS A 30 -7.55 -4.79 15.94
N ASP A 31 -7.16 -4.86 14.67
CA ASP A 31 -6.61 -6.05 14.04
C ASP A 31 -5.07 -6.13 14.20
N ASN A 32 -4.45 -5.13 14.87
CA ASN A 32 -3.00 -5.00 15.05
C ASN A 32 -2.20 -5.22 13.75
N VAL A 33 -2.78 -4.80 12.63
CA VAL A 33 -2.13 -4.93 11.33
C VAL A 33 -1.17 -3.77 11.16
N ASP A 34 0.09 -4.08 10.89
CA ASP A 34 1.08 -3.10 10.48
C ASP A 34 0.93 -2.84 8.98
N PRO A 35 0.36 -1.68 8.58
CA PRO A 35 0.15 -1.36 7.19
C PRO A 35 1.48 -1.17 6.46
N MET A 36 2.53 -0.68 7.14
CA MET A 36 3.82 -0.45 6.51
C MET A 36 4.49 -1.78 6.16
N LYS A 37 4.37 -2.81 6.99
CA LYS A 37 4.91 -4.15 6.64
C LYS A 37 4.14 -4.83 5.51
N THR A 38 2.83 -4.67 5.49
CA THR A 38 1.97 -5.39 4.55
C THR A 38 2.00 -4.78 3.15
N ASP A 39 1.92 -3.44 3.08
CA ASP A 39 1.97 -2.72 1.81
C ASP A 39 3.41 -2.53 1.30
N ALA A 40 4.42 -2.27 2.15
CA ALA A 40 5.77 -2.05 1.63
C ALA A 40 6.35 -3.30 0.96
N VAL A 41 6.10 -4.51 1.50
CA VAL A 41 6.59 -5.76 0.89
C VAL A 41 5.85 -6.07 -0.41
N LYS A 42 4.54 -5.85 -0.48
CA LYS A 42 3.76 -6.05 -1.71
C LYS A 42 4.07 -5.01 -2.77
N TRP A 43 4.21 -3.75 -2.36
CA TRP A 43 4.65 -2.65 -3.19
C TRP A 43 6.03 -2.94 -3.75
N ALA A 44 7.05 -3.19 -2.91
CA ALA A 44 8.42 -3.44 -3.33
C ALA A 44 8.55 -4.63 -4.30
N ASN A 45 7.71 -5.65 -4.16
CA ASN A 45 7.67 -6.80 -5.08
C ASN A 45 6.78 -6.60 -6.31
N SER A 46 6.08 -5.46 -6.43
CA SER A 46 5.28 -5.15 -7.61
C SER A 46 6.18 -4.69 -8.77
N SER A 47 5.79 -5.01 -10.00
CA SER A 47 6.46 -4.52 -11.21
C SER A 47 6.44 -3.00 -11.36
N LEU A 48 5.56 -2.32 -10.61
CA LEU A 48 5.43 -0.86 -10.56
C LEU A 48 6.43 -0.20 -9.60
N ALA A 49 6.92 -0.95 -8.59
CA ALA A 49 7.96 -0.45 -7.68
C ALA A 49 9.37 -0.65 -8.22
N ARG A 50 9.55 -1.51 -9.23
CA ARG A 50 10.74 -1.39 -10.07
C ARG A 50 10.65 -0.05 -10.78
N PRO A 51 11.60 0.88 -10.57
CA PRO A 51 11.79 1.93 -11.56
C PRO A 51 12.11 1.18 -12.86
N GLY A 52 11.20 1.21 -13.84
CA GLY A 52 11.57 0.76 -15.18
C GLY A 52 12.85 1.52 -15.55
N SER A 53 13.89 0.92 -16.13
CA SER A 53 13.86 0.43 -17.52
C SER A 53 13.09 1.35 -18.49
N GLY A 54 12.90 2.62 -18.15
CA GLY A 54 12.88 3.72 -19.10
C GLY A 54 14.33 4.14 -19.27
N SER A 55 14.75 4.33 -20.52
CA SER A 55 16.08 4.81 -20.89
C SER A 55 16.64 5.81 -19.90
N ILE A 56 17.90 5.59 -19.52
CA ILE A 56 18.80 6.64 -19.07
C ILE A 56 18.61 7.80 -20.05
N MET A 57 17.94 8.88 -19.64
CA MET A 57 18.28 10.17 -20.20
C MET A 57 19.54 10.59 -19.44
N PRO A 58 20.72 10.62 -20.09
CA PRO A 58 21.87 11.20 -19.43
C PRO A 58 21.53 12.66 -19.20
N LEU A 59 21.43 13.05 -17.94
CA LEU A 59 21.50 14.45 -17.54
C LEU A 59 22.94 14.87 -17.88
N LEU A 60 23.13 15.35 -19.11
CA LEU A 60 24.34 16.04 -19.52
C LEU A 60 24.38 17.33 -18.72
N ASP A 61 24.98 17.26 -17.54
CA ASP A 61 25.49 18.43 -16.84
C ASP A 61 26.60 19.00 -17.72
N LYS A 62 26.27 20.09 -18.42
CA LYS A 62 27.20 20.92 -19.16
C LYS A 62 26.85 22.37 -18.84
N ASP A 63 27.54 22.90 -17.83
CA ASP A 63 28.11 24.25 -17.88
C ASP A 63 29.43 24.29 -17.08
#